data_AF-A0A4R3KB79-F1
#
_entry.id   AF-A0A4R3KB79-F1
#
_cell.length_a   1.000
_cell.length_b   1.000
_cell.length_c   1.000
_cell.angle_alpha   90.00
_cell.angle_beta   90.00
_cell.angle_gamma   90.00
#
_symmetry.space_group_name_H-M   'P 1'
#
loop_
_entity.id
_entity.type
_entity.pdbx_description
1 polymer ?
#
loop_
_entity_poly.entity_id
_entity_poly.type
_entity_poly.pdbx_seq_one_letter_code
_entity_poly.pdbx_strand_id
1 'polypeptide(L)' 'MSSISKQDYINSIEESASIISSEIGPEVIDSVFQRYGAHGAEDLDPADLPDVFSELYAIEADLR' A
#
# COMPACT_ATOMS: atom_id res chain seq x y z
N MET A 1 11.08 -4.90 21.44
CA MET A 1 10.29 -5.30 20.25
C MET A 1 9.71 -4.02 19.71
N SER A 2 10.27 -3.52 18.61
CA SER A 2 9.77 -2.30 17.98
C SER A 2 8.37 -2.63 17.47
N SER A 3 7.34 -2.15 18.16
CA SER A 3 5.99 -2.14 17.62
C SER A 3 6.07 -1.29 16.37
N ILE A 4 6.20 -1.93 15.20
CA ILE A 4 6.05 -1.24 13.91
C ILE A 4 4.70 -0.56 14.02
N SER A 5 4.74 0.77 14.08
CA SER A 5 3.54 1.54 14.32
C SER A 5 2.72 1.53 13.04
N LYS A 6 1.39 1.66 13.15
CA LYS A 6 0.51 1.81 11.98
C LYS A 6 1.08 2.85 10.99
N GLN A 7 1.70 3.91 11.51
CA GLN A 7 2.39 4.93 10.72
C GLN A 7 3.56 4.40 9.87
N ASP A 8 4.38 3.49 10.37
CA ASP A 8 5.51 2.92 9.62
C ASP A 8 5.01 2.09 8.42
N TYR A 9 3.91 1.36 8.63
CA TYR A 9 3.22 0.64 7.55
C TYR A 9 2.62 1.60 6.52
N ILE A 10 1.91 2.64 6.97
CA ILE A 10 1.35 3.66 6.09
C ILE A 10 2.44 4.29 5.24
N ASN A 11 3.53 4.74 5.85
CA ASN A 11 4.65 5.35 5.12
C ASN A 11 5.23 4.39 4.07
N SER A 12 5.37 3.10 4.42
CA SER A 12 5.91 2.09 3.50
C SER A 12 4.95 1.82 2.33
N ILE A 13 3.65 1.76 2.62
CA ILE A 13 2.58 1.63 1.60
C ILE A 13 2.56 2.84 0.68
N GLU A 14 2.65 4.06 1.22
CA GLU A 14 2.66 5.29 0.43
C GLU A 14 3.90 5.41 -0.47
N GLU A 15 5.07 4.99 -0.01
CA GLU A 15 6.28 4.93 -0.83
C GLU A 15 6.10 3.96 -2.01
N SER A 16 5.70 2.72 -1.75
CA SER A 16 5.42 1.74 -2.81
C SER A 16 4.32 2.21 -3.75
N ALA A 17 3.25 2.81 -3.21
CA ALA A 17 2.16 3.37 -3.99
C ALA A 17 2.65 4.49 -4.91
N SER A 18 3.53 5.37 -4.43
CA SER A 18 4.14 6.44 -5.22
C SER A 18 4.94 5.86 -6.39
N ILE A 19 5.78 4.85 -6.15
CA ILE A 19 6.58 4.18 -7.19
C ILE A 19 5.67 3.57 -8.27
N ILE A 20 4.70 2.75 -7.85
CA ILE A 20 3.75 2.10 -8.76
C ILE A 20 2.95 3.15 -9.54
N SER A 21 2.50 4.22 -8.87
CA SER A 21 1.74 5.29 -9.53
C SER A 21 2.55 6.04 -10.58
N SER A 22 3.87 6.13 -10.40
CA SER A 22 4.80 6.72 -11.38
C SER A 22 5.04 5.81 -12.57
N GLU A 23 5.09 4.49 -12.36
CA GLU A 23 5.44 3.52 -13.41
C GLU A 23 4.21 3.07 -14.23
N ILE A 24 3.11 2.70 -13.58
CA ILE A 24 1.89 2.17 -14.23
C ILE A 24 0.63 3.03 -14.01
N GLY A 25 0.70 4.03 -13.13
CA GLY A 25 -0.42 4.92 -12.85
C GLY A 25 -1.15 4.60 -11.54
N PRO A 26 -1.86 5.59 -10.96
CA PRO A 26 -2.53 5.45 -9.67
C PRO A 26 -3.75 4.52 -9.72
N GLU A 27 -4.21 4.13 -10.90
CA GLU A 27 -5.40 3.30 -11.11
C GLU A 27 -5.29 1.95 -10.38
N VAL A 28 -4.10 1.35 -10.39
CA VAL A 28 -3.83 0.07 -9.72
C VAL A 28 -3.87 0.25 -8.20
N ILE A 29 -3.29 1.34 -7.69
CA ILE A 29 -3.29 1.70 -6.28
C ILE A 29 -4.71 1.93 -5.77
N ASP A 30 -5.50 2.71 -6.48
CA ASP A 30 -6.89 2.98 -6.14
C ASP A 30 -7.71 1.68 -6.14
N SER A 31 -7.48 0.79 -7.11
CA SER A 31 -8.15 -0.51 -7.15
C SER A 31 -7.77 -1.41 -5.97
N VAL A 32 -6.50 -1.37 -5.52
CA VAL A 32 -6.05 -2.13 -4.35
C VAL A 32 -6.74 -1.56 -3.11
N PHE A 33 -6.62 -0.25 -2.84
CA PHE A 33 -7.26 0.34 -1.65
C PHE A 33 -8.77 0.13 -1.61
N GLN A 34 -9.46 0.25 -2.75
CA GLN A 34 -10.91 0.00 -2.83
C GLN A 34 -11.29 -1.45 -2.51
N ARG A 35 -10.44 -2.45 -2.78
CA ARG A 35 -10.72 -3.85 -2.39
C ARG A 35 -10.79 -4.04 -0.89
N TYR A 36 -10.00 -3.25 -0.16
CA TYR A 36 -10.00 -3.22 1.31
C TYR A 36 -11.00 -2.18 1.86
N GLY A 37 -11.78 -1.53 0.99
CA GLY A 37 -12.76 -0.52 1.37
C GLY A 37 -12.14 0.81 1.83
N ALA A 38 -10.87 1.05 1.51
CA ALA A 38 -10.15 2.26 1.84
C ALA A 38 -9.99 3.19 0.64
N HIS A 39 -9.91 4.49 0.90
CA HIS A 39 -9.56 5.50 -0.10
C HIS A 39 -8.07 5.86 -0.11
N GLY A 40 -7.29 5.29 0.81
CA GLY A 40 -5.86 5.52 0.93
C GLY A 40 -5.29 4.79 2.15
N ALA A 41 -3.96 4.87 2.32
CA ALA A 41 -3.24 4.14 3.35
C ALA A 41 -3.69 4.49 4.79
N GLU A 42 -4.09 5.75 5.03
CA GLU A 42 -4.54 6.20 6.35
C GLU A 42 -5.87 5.57 6.78
N ASP A 43 -6.75 5.32 5.80
CA ASP A 43 -8.11 4.81 5.97
C ASP A 43 -8.14 3.28 6.12
N LEU A 44 -7.00 2.61 5.88
CA LEU A 44 -6.86 1.18 6.07
C LEU A 44 -6.96 0.78 7.54
N ASP A 45 -7.64 -0.34 7.78
CA ASP A 45 -7.61 -0.97 9.08
C ASP A 45 -6.18 -1.49 9.36
N PRO A 46 -5.64 -1.31 10.57
CA PRO A 46 -4.35 -1.87 10.94
C PRO A 46 -4.25 -3.39 10.75
N ALA A 47 -5.36 -4.12 10.72
CA ALA A 47 -5.39 -5.54 10.38
C ALA A 47 -5.08 -5.81 8.91
N ASP A 48 -5.45 -4.89 7.99
CA ASP A 48 -5.29 -5.05 6.53
C ASP A 48 -4.00 -4.42 6.00
N LEU A 49 -3.33 -3.55 6.77
CA LEU A 49 -2.04 -2.94 6.39
C LEU A 49 -1.00 -3.96 5.89
N PRO A 50 -0.79 -5.13 6.54
CA PRO A 50 0.20 -6.09 6.09
C PRO A 50 -0.15 -6.70 4.73
N ASP A 51 -1.43 -7.00 4.49
CA ASP A 51 -1.92 -7.58 3.24
C ASP A 51 -1.81 -6.57 2.10
N VAL A 52 -2.24 -5.32 2.32
CA VAL A 52 -2.11 -4.24 1.33
C VAL A 52 -0.66 -3.98 0.99
N PHE A 53 0.21 -3.90 2.00
CA PHE A 53 1.64 -3.71 1.78
C PHE A 53 2.22 -4.85 0.94
N SER A 54 1.87 -6.10 1.25
CA SER A 54 2.34 -7.25 0.48
C SER A 54 1.86 -7.24 -0.96
N GLU A 55 0.61 -6.83 -1.21
CA GLU A 55 0.03 -6.76 -2.56
C GLU A 55 0.70 -5.65 -3.39
N LEU A 56 0.87 -4.46 -2.81
CA LEU A 56 1.61 -3.36 -3.45
C LEU A 56 3.06 -3.74 -3.72
N TYR A 57 3.75 -4.34 -2.75
CA TYR A 57 5.14 -4.74 -2.91
C TYR A 57 5.32 -5.81 -4.00
N ALA A 58 4.35 -6.72 -4.15
CA ALA A 58 4.35 -7.70 -5.23
C ALA A 58 4.18 -7.04 -6.60
N ILE A 59 3.31 -6.03 -6.71
CA ILE A 59 3.13 -5.23 -7.94
C ILE A 59 4.41 -4.44 -8.24
N GLU A 60 4.97 -3.74 -7.26
CA GLU A 60 6.24 -3.01 -7.38
C GLU A 60 7.38 -3.93 -7.85
N ALA A 61 7.46 -5.15 -7.30
CA ALA A 61 8.45 -6.13 -7.69
C ALA A 61 8.25 -6.67 -9.11
N ASP A 62 7.01 -6.76 -9.60
CA ASP A 62 6.70 -7.17 -10.98
C ASP A 62 7.06 -6.09 -12.01
N LEU A 63 7.10 -4.81 -11.58
CA LEU A 63 7.53 -3.68 -12.42
C LEU A 63 9.04 -3.65 -12.69
N ARG A 64 9.84 -4.46 -11.98
CA ARG A 64 11.30 -4.42 -11.98
C ARG A 64 11.93 -5.62 -12.70
#